data_AF-A0A353N8D5-F1
#
_entry.id   AF-A0A353N8D5-F1
#
_cell.length_a   1.000
_cell.length_b   1.000
_cell.length_c   1.000
_cell.angle_alpha   90.00
_cell.angle_beta   90.00
_cell.angle_gamma   90.00
#
_symmetry.space_group_name_H-M   'P 1'
#
loop_
_entity.id
_entity.type
_entity.pdbx_description
1 polymer ?
#
loop_
_entity_poly.entity_id
_entity_poly.type
_entity_poly.pdbx_seq_one_letter_code
_entity_poly.pdbx_strand_id
1 'polypeptide(L)' 'MRFDLQFFASKKGMGSTRNGRDSQAQRLGVKRFAGQQVRAGSILVRQRGT' A
#
# COMPACT_ATOMS: atom_id res chain seq x y z
N MET A 1 -13.20 54.61 -16.71
CA MET A 1 -13.43 53.68 -15.59
C MET A 1 -12.67 52.40 -15.90
N ARG A 2 -11.74 52.01 -15.02
CA ARG A 2 -10.87 50.85 -15.17
C ARG A 2 -11.59 49.67 -14.50
N PHE A 3 -11.89 48.61 -15.26
CA PHE A 3 -12.55 47.43 -14.71
C PHE A 3 -11.52 46.57 -13.97
N ASP A 4 -11.73 46.38 -12.67
CA ASP A 4 -10.93 45.48 -11.84
C ASP A 4 -11.18 44.02 -12.23
N LEU A 5 -10.22 43.44 -12.94
CA LEU A 5 -10.17 42.03 -13.27
C LEU A 5 -9.70 41.26 -12.03
N GLN A 6 -10.68 40.85 -11.22
CA GLN A 6 -10.56 39.75 -10.27
C GLN A 6 -10.14 38.47 -11.02
N PHE A 7 -8.86 38.32 -11.32
CA PHE A 7 -8.26 37.04 -11.69
C PHE A 7 -7.75 36.34 -10.44
N PHE A 8 -8.69 35.85 -9.63
CA PHE A 8 -8.37 34.83 -8.66
C PHE A 8 -8.04 33.51 -9.38
N ALA A 9 -6.82 33.02 -9.07
CA ALA A 9 -6.36 31.63 -8.97
C ALA A 9 -5.84 30.85 -10.21
N SER A 10 -4.58 30.39 -10.13
CA SER A 10 -4.12 28.98 -10.08
C SER A 10 -2.70 28.84 -10.69
N LYS A 11 -1.70 28.14 -10.11
CA LYS A 11 -1.75 26.84 -9.43
C LYS A 11 -0.81 26.77 -8.22
N LYS A 12 -1.28 26.07 -7.19
CA LYS A 12 -0.59 25.73 -5.96
C LYS A 12 0.40 24.59 -6.22
N GLY A 13 1.64 24.76 -5.71
CA GLY A 13 2.40 23.67 -5.13
C GLY A 13 3.30 22.87 -6.06
N MET A 14 4.60 22.91 -5.78
CA MET A 14 5.39 21.68 -5.90
C MET A 14 5.00 20.81 -4.71
N GLY A 15 4.09 19.85 -4.94
CA GLY A 15 3.65 18.92 -3.92
C GLY A 15 4.81 18.02 -3.50
N SER A 16 4.95 17.80 -2.18
CA SER A 16 5.68 16.62 -1.69
C SER A 16 5.18 15.41 -2.47
N THR A 17 6.09 14.62 -3.05
CA THR A 17 5.69 13.43 -3.80
C THR A 17 4.90 12.52 -2.87
N ARG A 18 3.60 12.40 -3.11
CA ARG A 18 2.66 11.72 -2.22
C ARG A 18 2.51 10.26 -2.65
N ASN A 19 3.64 9.57 -2.87
CA ASN A 19 3.67 8.16 -3.25
C ASN A 19 4.36 7.30 -2.18
N GLY A 20 4.00 7.53 -0.90
CA GLY A 20 4.35 6.65 0.22
C GLY A 20 3.10 5.95 0.74
N ARG A 21 2.51 5.04 -0.05
CA ARG A 21 1.38 4.22 0.38
C ARG A 21 1.84 2.80 0.60
N ASP A 22 2.10 2.46 1.86
CA ASP A 22 2.30 1.07 2.24
C ASP A 22 0.97 0.45 2.63
N SER A 23 0.72 -0.74 2.08
CA SER A 23 -0.38 -1.59 2.54
C SER A 23 0.05 -2.33 3.81
N GLN A 24 -0.93 -2.66 4.65
CA GLN A 24 -0.66 -3.50 5.82
C GLN A 24 -0.07 -4.85 5.39
N ALA A 25 0.97 -5.30 6.11
CA ALA A 25 1.65 -6.55 5.81
C ALA A 25 0.71 -7.75 6.02
N GLN A 26 0.57 -8.60 5.00
CA GLN A 26 -0.35 -9.74 5.01
C GLN A 26 0.26 -11.02 5.59
N ARG A 27 1.52 -10.97 6.06
CA ARG A 27 2.25 -12.07 6.70
C ARG A 27 2.22 -13.36 5.87
N LEU A 28 2.44 -13.24 4.56
CA LEU A 28 2.57 -14.37 3.62
C LEU A 28 3.82 -15.20 3.92
N GLY A 29 4.06 -16.24 3.13
CA GLY A 29 5.23 -17.11 3.19
C GLY A 29 4.98 -18.45 3.88
N VAL A 30 6.07 -19.22 3.94
CA VAL A 30 6.11 -20.57 4.54
C VAL A 30 5.90 -20.48 6.04
N LYS A 31 5.07 -21.36 6.57
CA LYS A 31 4.70 -21.46 7.99
C LYS A 31 5.27 -22.72 8.63
N ARG A 32 5.51 -23.78 7.85
CA ARG A 32 6.12 -25.02 8.31
C ARG A 32 7.13 -25.51 7.27
N PHE A 33 8.31 -25.89 7.76
CA PHE A 33 9.39 -26.41 6.94
C PHE A 33 9.43 -27.94 7.01
N ALA A 34 10.25 -28.57 6.16
CA ALA A 34 10.40 -30.02 6.14
C ALA A 34 10.80 -30.59 7.51
N GLY A 35 10.26 -31.77 7.84
CA GLY A 35 10.53 -32.47 9.10
C GLY A 35 9.76 -31.95 10.33
N GLN A 36 8.94 -30.90 10.19
CA GLN A 36 8.13 -30.39 11.30
C GLN A 36 6.82 -31.18 11.43
N GLN A 37 6.53 -31.68 12.64
CA GLN A 37 5.25 -32.30 12.95
C GLN A 37 4.14 -31.25 12.99
N VAL A 38 3.00 -31.55 12.38
CA VAL A 38 1.84 -30.64 12.32
C VAL A 38 0.57 -31.36 12.74
N ARG A 39 -0.31 -30.63 13.42
CA ARG A 39 -1.68 -31.10 13.70
C ARG A 39 -2.53 -30.94 12.44
N ALA A 40 -3.57 -31.77 12.31
CA ALA A 40 -4.56 -31.62 11.24
C ALA A 40 -5.14 -30.19 11.23
N GLY A 41 -5.28 -29.61 10.04
CA GLY A 41 -5.74 -28.22 9.86
C GLY A 41 -4.68 -27.13 10.03
N SER A 42 -3.41 -27.48 10.28
CA SER A 42 -2.32 -26.49 10.32
C SER A 42 -2.03 -25.92 8.93
N ILE A 43 -1.72 -24.63 8.85
CA ILE A 43 -1.35 -23.96 7.61
C ILE A 43 0.15 -24.16 7.34
N LEU A 44 0.49 -24.62 6.13
CA LEU A 44 1.88 -24.85 5.71
C LEU A 44 2.48 -23.64 4.98
N VAL A 45 1.72 -22.98 4.11
CA VAL A 45 2.13 -21.79 3.35
C VAL A 45 0.95 -20.84 3.22
N ARG A 46 1.21 -19.53 3.26
CA ARG A 46 0.24 -18.49 2.85
C ARG A 46 0.82 -17.75 1.66
N GLN A 47 0.22 -17.88 0.48
CA GLN A 47 0.75 -17.29 -0.75
C GLN A 47 -0.30 -16.49 -1.52
N ARG A 48 0.18 -15.69 -2.45
CA ARG A 48 -0.63 -15.00 -3.46
C ARG A 48 -0.27 -15.64 -4.80
N GLY A 49 -1.27 -16.09 -5.55
CA GLY A 49 -1.02 -16.91 -6.72
C GLY A 49 -0.58 -18.34 -6.35
N THR A 50 -0.08 -19.05 -7.34
CA THR A 50 0.29 -20.47 -7.26
C THR A 50 1.78 -20.65 -7.04
#